data_AF-A0A1G8JXH0-F1
#
_entry.id   AF-A0A1G8JXH0-F1
#
_cell.length_a   1.000
_cell.length_b   1.000
_cell.length_c   1.000
_cell.angle_alpha   90.00
_cell.angle_beta   90.00
_cell.angle_gamma   90.00
#
_symmetry.space_group_name_H-M   'P 1'
#
loop_
_entity.id
_entity.type
_entity.pdbx_description
1 polymer ?
#
loop_
_entity_poly.entity_id
_entity_poly.type
_entity_poly.pdbx_seq_one_letter_code
_entity_poly.pdbx_strand_id
1 'polypeptide(L)' 'MGIVVTIILYVFGILILGAVLESAIRKGINTSIIGRFLEERYGIKEDKNNASFPDDAENHQTKE' A
#
# COMPACT_ATOMS: atom_id res chain seq x y z
N MET A 1 -34.40 22.86 -14.22
CA MET A 1 -33.19 22.40 -14.93
C MET A 1 -31.89 22.71 -14.18
N GLY A 2 -31.66 23.93 -13.67
CA GLY A 2 -30.40 24.26 -12.97
C GLY A 2 -30.08 23.42 -11.73
N ILE A 3 -31.09 23.14 -10.89
CA ILE A 3 -30.89 22.37 -9.63
C ILE A 3 -30.39 20.94 -9.90
N VAL A 4 -30.90 20.29 -10.95
CA VAL A 4 -30.50 18.92 -11.32
C VAL A 4 -29.03 18.90 -11.73
N VAL A 5 -28.59 19.88 -12.52
CA VAL A 5 -27.18 20.01 -12.93
C VAL A 5 -26.28 20.26 -11.71
N THR A 6 -26.71 21.11 -10.78
CA THR A 6 -25.96 21.36 -9.53
C THR A 6 -25.81 20.09 -8.70
N ILE A 7 -26.86 19.27 -8.57
CA ILE A 7 -26.81 18.00 -7.83
C ILE A 7 -25.84 17.02 -8.50
N ILE A 8 -25.87 16.91 -9.83
CA ILE A 8 -24.96 16.02 -10.57
C ILE A 8 -23.50 16.44 -10.36
N LEU A 9 -23.20 17.74 -10.48
CA LEU A 9 -21.85 18.25 -10.23
C LEU A 9 -21.39 18.04 -8.78
N TYR A 10 -22.29 18.21 -7.82
CA TYR A 10 -22.01 17.98 -6.41
C TYR A 10 -21.64 16.52 -6.12
N VAL A 11 -22.44 15.57 -6.65
CA VAL A 11 -22.16 14.14 -6.51
C VAL A 11 -20.82 13.79 -7.15
N PHE A 12 -20.55 14.27 -8.37
CA PHE A 12 -19.26 14.06 -9.03
C PHE A 12 -18.08 14.62 -8.22
N GLY A 13 -18.24 15.81 -7.62
CA GLY A 13 -17.23 16.40 -6.75
C GLY A 13 -16.90 15.52 -5.55
N ILE A 14 -17.93 14.96 -4.89
CA ILE A 14 -17.73 14.04 -3.75
C ILE A 14 -17.02 12.76 -4.19
N LEU A 15 -17.38 12.19 -5.35
CA LEU A 15 -16.73 10.97 -5.85
C LEU A 15 -15.24 11.20 -6.11
N ILE A 16 -14.88 12.32 -6.74
CA ILE A 16 -13.48 12.68 -7.01
C ILE A 16 -12.74 12.94 -5.70
N LEU A 17 -13.35 13.69 -4.77
CA LEU A 17 -12.73 14.01 -3.48
C LEU A 17 -12.46 12.74 -2.66
N GLY A 18 -13.42 11.80 -2.63
CA GLY A 18 -13.26 10.50 -2.01
C GLY A 18 -12.13 9.69 -2.63
N ALA A 19 -12.05 9.64 -3.97
CA ALA A 19 -10.97 8.95 -4.67
C ALA A 19 -9.60 9.56 -4.37
N VAL A 20 -9.49 10.89 -4.30
CA VAL A 20 -8.23 11.58 -3.93
C VAL A 20 -7.83 11.24 -2.50
N LEU A 21 -8.76 11.28 -1.54
CA LEU A 21 -8.48 10.94 -0.14
C LEU A 21 -8.08 9.48 0.01
N GLU A 22 -8.79 8.56 -0.64
CA GLU A 22 -8.49 7.14 -0.62
C GLU A 22 -7.13 6.84 -1.28
N SER A 23 -6.81 7.54 -2.37
CA SER A 23 -5.48 7.45 -3.00
C SER A 23 -4.40 8.05 -2.09
N ALA A 24 -4.67 9.16 -1.41
CA ALA A 24 -3.75 9.79 -0.47
C ALA A 24 -3.52 8.91 0.78
N ILE A 25 -4.54 8.21 1.27
CA ILE A 25 -4.41 7.25 2.38
C ILE A 25 -3.66 6.00 1.90
N ARG A 26 -4.06 5.40 0.77
CA ARG A 26 -3.41 4.18 0.25
C ARG A 26 -1.97 4.41 -0.19
N LYS A 27 -1.70 5.45 -0.98
CA LYS A 27 -0.32 5.84 -1.34
C LYS A 27 0.44 6.42 -0.16
N GLY A 28 -0.24 7.14 0.73
CA GLY A 28 0.35 7.71 1.93
C GLY A 28 0.87 6.63 2.86
N ILE A 29 0.09 5.58 3.15
CA ILE A 29 0.52 4.45 3.98
C ILE A 29 1.55 3.58 3.23
N ASN A 30 1.35 3.32 1.92
CA ASN A 30 2.25 2.50 1.12
C ASN A 30 3.60 3.17 0.79
N THR A 31 3.70 4.50 0.91
CA THR A 31 4.92 5.29 0.63
C THR A 31 5.29 6.16 1.83
N SER A 32 4.80 5.81 3.02
CA SER A 32 4.87 6.67 4.19
C SER A 32 6.32 6.91 4.57
N ILE A 33 6.76 8.17 4.50
CA ILE A 33 8.00 8.63 5.14
C ILE A 33 7.97 8.28 6.63
N ILE A 34 6.80 8.30 7.29
CA ILE A 34 6.67 7.85 8.68
C ILE A 34 6.96 6.36 8.79
N GLY A 35 6.44 5.52 7.88
CA GLY A 35 6.68 4.07 7.88
C GLY A 35 8.15 3.75 7.64
N ARG A 36 8.76 4.39 6.64
CA ARG A 36 10.19 4.26 6.34
C ARG A 36 11.08 4.82 7.45
N PHE A 37 10.68 5.91 8.09
CA PHE A 37 11.38 6.50 9.23
C PHE A 37 11.26 5.64 10.49
N LEU A 38 10.10 5.00 10.72
CA LEU A 38 9.93 4.00 11.80
C LEU A 38 10.76 2.75 11.51
N GLU A 39 10.79 2.28 10.27
CA GLU A 39 11.61 1.14 9.86
C GLU A 39 13.11 1.44 10.02
N GLU A 40 13.54 2.65 9.67
CA GLU A 40 14.93 3.10 9.78
C GLU A 40 15.37 3.38 11.23
N ARG A 41 14.42 3.77 12.11
CA ARG A 41 14.69 4.08 13.53
C ARG A 41 14.46 2.92 14.48
N TYR A 42 13.46 2.08 14.22
CA TYR A 42 13.03 0.99 15.09
C TYR A 42 13.25 -0.41 14.48
N GLY A 43 13.74 -0.51 13.24
CA GLY A 43 14.32 -1.75 12.70
C GLY A 43 13.39 -2.95 12.61
N ILE A 44 12.07 -2.75 12.64
CA ILE A 44 11.12 -3.86 12.45
C ILE A 44 11.04 -4.16 10.95
N LYS A 45 11.97 -4.99 10.50
CA LYS A 45 11.86 -5.72 9.24
C LYS A 45 10.74 -6.73 9.43
N GLU A 46 9.50 -6.31 9.20
CA GLU A 46 8.47 -7.28 8.87
C GLU A 46 8.84 -7.78 7.48
N ASP A 47 9.41 -8.97 7.45
CA ASP A 47 9.75 -9.76 6.28
C ASP A 47 8.64 -9.68 5.20
N LYS A 48 8.72 -8.68 4.32
CA LYS A 48 8.15 -8.72 2.97
C LYS A 48 9.02 -9.63 2.09
N ASN A 49 9.35 -10.82 2.59
CA ASN A 49 10.06 -11.87 1.86
C ASN A 49 9.18 -13.10 1.61
N ASN A 50 7.86 -12.98 1.65
CA ASN A 50 6.96 -14.05 1.18
C ASN A 50 6.58 -13.91 -0.31
N ALA A 51 7.36 -13.16 -1.10
CA ALA A 51 7.28 -13.12 -2.55
C ALA A 51 8.63 -13.46 -3.19
N SER A 52 9.16 -14.64 -2.86
CA SER A 52 10.12 -15.36 -3.70
C SER A 52 10.10 -16.81 -3.28
N PHE A 53 9.27 -17.60 -3.96
CA PHE A 53 9.60 -18.98 -4.23
C PHE A 53 10.74 -18.96 -5.27
N PRO A 54 11.96 -19.32 -4.85
CA PRO A 54 12.72 -20.28 -5.60
C PRO A 54 12.92 -21.50 -4.70
N ASP A 55 12.11 -22.53 -4.95
CA ASP A 55 12.48 -23.91 -4.65
C ASP A 55 13.72 -24.23 -5.49
N ASP A 56 14.91 -23.92 -5.00
CA ASP A 56 16.16 -24.40 -5.60
C ASP A 56 17.30 -24.37 -4.55
N ALA A 57 17.61 -25.54 -3.98
CA ALA A 57 18.98 -26.10 -3.93
C ALA A 57 19.14 -27.18 -2.84
N GLU A 58 19.08 -28.43 -3.31
CA GLU A 58 19.87 -29.61 -2.93
C GLU A 58 20.87 -29.58 -1.75
N ASN A 59 20.76 -30.67 -0.95
CA ASN A 59 21.82 -31.56 -0.46
C ASN A 59 22.93 -31.01 0.47
N HIS A 60 22.91 -31.50 1.71
CA HIS A 60 24.16 -31.84 2.42
C HIS A 60 24.02 -33.18 3.15
N GLN A 61 24.74 -34.18 2.64
CA GLN A 61 25.13 -35.40 3.35
C GLN A 61 25.86 -35.04 4.65
N THR A 62 25.51 -35.70 5.76
CA THR A 62 26.47 -36.05 6.82
C THR A 62 26.14 -37.45 7.31
N LYS A 63 27.13 -38.32 7.17
CA LYS A 63 27.19 -39.68 7.71
C LYS A 63 27.29 -39.61 9.24
N GLU A 64 26.61 -40.51 9.95
CA GLU A 64 27.16 -41.47 10.94
C GLU A 64 26.09 -42.53 11.26
#